data_AF-A0A833CXY2-F1
#
_entry.id   AF-A0A833CXY2-F1
#
_cell.length_a   1.000
_cell.length_b   1.000
_cell.length_c   1.000
_cell.angle_alpha   90.00
_cell.angle_beta   90.00
_cell.angle_gamma   90.00
#
_symmetry.space_group_name_H-M   'P 1'
#
loop_
_entity.id
_entity.type
_entity.pdbx_description
1 polymer ?
#
loop_
_entity_poly.entity_id
_entity_poly.type
_entity_poly.pdbx_seq_one_letter_code
_entity_poly.pdbx_strand_id
1 'polypeptide(L)'
;KEGLSLNDRLKASWIYDELKKSRNIRPGFRFGLWGGLLNAAFETYISRGHSPWTLKHHKDNESLTEKTKVSSINYPKPDGIISFDRLSSVFLSNTNHEENQPCHLKLKDPKIPIDHNLKLYDAPEQRYCPAGVYEIIQDSTGAPALQINAQNCVHCKTCDIKDPLGNIDWTVPEGGGGPRYPNL
;
A
#
# COMPACT_ATOMS: atom_id res chain seq x y z
N LYS A 1 23.03 10.97 -36.75
CA LYS A 1 21.70 10.38 -36.47
C LYS A 1 21.47 10.53 -34.98
N GLU A 2 20.79 11.59 -34.55
CA GLU A 2 20.43 11.78 -33.14
C GLU A 2 19.58 10.59 -32.70
N GLY A 3 20.04 9.88 -31.66
CA GLY A 3 19.32 8.74 -31.13
C GLY A 3 18.06 9.21 -30.41
N LEU A 4 16.93 8.56 -30.70
CA LEU A 4 15.65 8.75 -30.00
C LEU A 4 15.84 8.86 -28.48
N SER A 5 15.05 9.69 -27.78
CA SER A 5 15.10 9.73 -26.31
C SER A 5 14.72 8.37 -25.69
N LEU A 6 15.05 8.13 -24.42
CA LEU A 6 14.59 6.91 -23.71
C LEU A 6 13.07 6.77 -23.77
N ASN A 7 12.34 7.88 -23.61
CA ASN A 7 10.88 7.90 -23.67
C ASN A 7 10.35 7.50 -25.05
N ASP A 8 10.99 7.97 -26.12
CA ASP A 8 10.57 7.64 -27.48
C ASP A 8 10.85 6.16 -27.80
N ARG A 9 11.98 5.63 -27.32
CA ARG A 9 12.30 4.21 -27.43
C ARG A 9 11.32 3.34 -26.65
N LEU A 10 10.92 3.75 -25.44
CA LEU A 10 9.91 3.03 -24.66
C LEU A 10 8.58 3.03 -25.39
N LYS A 11 8.12 4.18 -25.90
CA LYS A 11 6.87 4.30 -26.67
C LYS A 11 6.86 3.46 -27.96
N ALA A 12 8.03 3.28 -28.57
CA ALA A 12 8.19 2.43 -29.76
C ALA A 12 8.40 0.94 -29.43
N SER A 13 8.48 0.56 -28.15
CA SER A 13 8.72 -0.82 -27.73
C SER A 13 7.42 -1.60 -27.51
N TRP A 14 7.52 -2.93 -27.54
CA TRP A 14 6.41 -3.82 -27.22
C TRP A 14 5.83 -3.60 -25.80
N ILE A 15 6.65 -3.07 -24.87
CA ILE A 15 6.23 -2.77 -23.49
C ILE A 15 5.11 -1.72 -23.51
N TYR A 16 5.27 -0.66 -24.30
CA TYR A 16 4.26 0.40 -24.38
C TYR A 16 2.97 -0.14 -25.01
N ASP A 17 3.09 -0.95 -26.05
CA ASP A 17 1.92 -1.58 -26.70
C ASP A 17 1.18 -2.53 -25.75
N GLU A 18 1.90 -3.31 -24.95
CA GLU A 18 1.32 -4.21 -23.97
C GLU A 18 0.55 -3.45 -22.88
N LEU A 19 1.18 -2.44 -22.26
CA LEU A 19 0.55 -1.61 -21.23
C LEU A 19 -0.64 -0.82 -21.79
N LYS A 20 -0.51 -0.30 -23.02
CA LYS A 20 -1.60 0.41 -23.70
C LYS A 20 -2.80 -0.49 -23.96
N LYS A 21 -2.60 -1.76 -24.29
CA LYS A 21 -3.71 -2.71 -24.51
C LYS A 21 -4.49 -3.01 -23.22
N SER A 22 -3.83 -3.06 -22.07
CA SER A 22 -4.46 -3.38 -20.78
C SER A 22 -4.93 -2.17 -19.97
N ARG A 23 -4.68 -0.94 -20.45
CA ARG A 23 -4.89 0.33 -19.73
C ARG A 23 -6.29 0.54 -19.13
N ASN A 24 -7.33 -0.04 -19.72
CA ASN A 24 -8.71 0.12 -19.27
C ASN A 24 -9.19 -1.02 -18.36
N ILE A 25 -8.43 -2.09 -18.18
CA ILE A 25 -8.85 -3.27 -17.40
C ILE A 25 -9.05 -2.88 -15.93
N ARG A 26 -7.98 -2.42 -15.25
CA ARG A 26 -8.04 -2.10 -13.82
C ARG A 26 -9.01 -0.95 -13.48
N PRO A 27 -9.05 0.19 -14.21
CA PRO A 27 -10.04 1.23 -13.98
C PRO A 27 -11.49 0.75 -14.11
N GLY A 28 -11.78 -0.25 -14.93
CA GLY A 28 -13.13 -0.79 -15.11
C GLY A 28 -13.75 -1.34 -13.82
N PHE A 29 -12.92 -1.80 -12.87
CA PHE A 29 -13.37 -2.29 -11.56
C PHE A 29 -13.93 -1.20 -10.65
N ARG A 30 -13.90 0.08 -11.05
CA ARG A 30 -14.65 1.13 -10.37
C ARG A 30 -16.17 0.91 -10.40
N PHE A 31 -16.65 0.08 -11.32
CA PHE A 31 -18.05 -0.34 -11.43
C PHE A 31 -18.35 -1.64 -10.65
N GLY A 32 -17.47 -2.02 -9.72
CA GLY A 32 -17.55 -3.27 -8.98
C GLY A 32 -16.95 -4.47 -9.74
N LEU A 33 -16.97 -5.63 -9.09
CA LEU A 33 -16.36 -6.87 -9.61
C LEU A 33 -16.93 -7.25 -10.98
N TRP A 34 -18.25 -7.36 -11.10
CA TRP A 34 -18.90 -7.80 -12.34
C TRP A 34 -18.76 -6.80 -13.48
N GLY A 35 -18.94 -5.51 -13.21
CA GLY A 35 -18.71 -4.45 -14.21
C GLY A 35 -17.26 -4.42 -14.69
N GLY A 36 -16.30 -4.59 -13.77
CA GLY A 36 -14.89 -4.71 -14.09
C GLY A 36 -14.56 -5.93 -14.96
N LEU A 37 -15.13 -7.10 -14.64
CA LEU A 37 -14.94 -8.32 -15.42
C LEU A 37 -15.53 -8.21 -16.83
N LEU A 38 -16.73 -7.66 -16.97
CA LEU A 38 -17.35 -7.43 -18.28
C LEU A 38 -16.52 -6.46 -19.13
N ASN A 39 -16.05 -5.36 -18.54
CA ASN A 39 -15.15 -4.42 -19.21
C ASN A 39 -13.81 -5.09 -19.58
N ALA A 40 -13.23 -5.91 -18.70
CA ALA A 40 -12.00 -6.63 -18.97
C ALA A 40 -12.16 -7.63 -20.13
N ALA A 41 -13.28 -8.36 -20.19
CA ALA A 41 -13.59 -9.25 -21.29
C ALA A 41 -13.76 -8.48 -22.61
N PHE A 42 -14.47 -7.34 -22.60
CA PHE A 42 -14.59 -6.48 -23.76
C PHE A 42 -13.23 -5.95 -24.24
N GLU A 43 -12.41 -5.41 -23.34
CA GLU A 43 -11.09 -4.85 -23.67
C GLU A 43 -10.13 -5.92 -24.20
N THR A 44 -10.21 -7.14 -23.68
CA THR A 44 -9.31 -8.24 -24.06
C THR A 44 -9.74 -8.90 -25.37
N TYR A 45 -11.01 -9.26 -25.51
CA TYR A 45 -11.47 -10.12 -26.62
C TYR A 45 -12.09 -9.35 -27.78
N ILE A 46 -12.74 -8.21 -27.50
CA ILE A 46 -13.50 -7.44 -28.51
C ILE A 46 -12.67 -6.26 -29.03
N SER A 47 -12.35 -5.30 -28.16
CA SER A 47 -11.55 -4.12 -28.57
C SER A 47 -10.08 -4.47 -28.78
N ARG A 48 -9.59 -5.54 -28.10
CA ARG A 48 -8.18 -5.93 -28.04
C ARG A 48 -7.27 -4.74 -27.68
N GLY A 49 -7.74 -3.88 -26.78
CA GLY A 49 -7.05 -2.66 -26.34
C GLY A 49 -7.14 -1.44 -27.28
N HIS A 50 -7.92 -1.52 -28.37
CA HIS A 50 -8.10 -0.45 -29.35
C HIS A 50 -9.30 0.46 -29.05
N SER A 51 -9.85 0.42 -27.83
CA SER A 51 -10.89 1.34 -27.41
C SER A 51 -10.46 2.80 -27.65
N PRO A 52 -11.32 3.68 -28.18
CA PRO A 52 -10.97 5.07 -28.48
C PRO A 52 -10.90 5.98 -27.23
N TRP A 53 -11.06 5.42 -26.03
CA TRP A 53 -10.97 6.12 -24.75
C TRP A 53 -9.90 5.52 -23.83
N THR A 54 -9.60 6.25 -22.76
CA THR A 54 -8.79 5.78 -21.63
C THR A 54 -9.49 6.13 -20.33
N LEU A 55 -9.84 5.12 -19.54
CA LEU A 55 -10.46 5.29 -18.23
C LEU A 55 -9.45 5.85 -17.23
N LYS A 56 -9.94 6.65 -16.26
CA LYS A 56 -9.09 7.29 -15.25
C LYS A 56 -9.15 6.56 -13.90
N HIS A 57 -8.03 6.58 -13.19
CA HIS A 57 -7.93 6.16 -11.79
C HIS A 57 -8.29 7.31 -10.83
N HIS A 58 -8.57 6.94 -9.58
CA HIS A 58 -8.59 7.84 -8.42
C HIS A 58 -7.33 7.57 -7.58
N LYS A 59 -6.98 8.47 -6.65
CA LYS A 59 -5.84 8.25 -5.75
C LYS A 59 -6.20 7.25 -4.66
N ASP A 60 -5.25 6.40 -4.28
CA ASP A 60 -5.47 5.37 -3.26
C ASP A 60 -5.61 5.94 -1.85
N ASN A 61 -4.89 7.00 -1.48
CA ASN A 61 -5.02 7.64 -0.16
C ASN A 61 -6.38 8.30 0.06
N GLU A 62 -7.02 8.78 -1.00
CA GLU A 62 -8.33 9.44 -0.96
C GLU A 62 -9.52 8.44 -0.96
N SER A 63 -9.26 7.12 -0.99
CA SER A 63 -10.32 6.10 -1.14
C SER A 63 -10.82 5.46 0.15
N LEU A 64 -10.40 5.95 1.31
CA LEU A 64 -10.90 5.48 2.61
C LEU A 64 -12.24 6.13 2.96
N THR A 65 -13.10 5.36 3.62
CA THR A 65 -14.37 5.82 4.16
C THR A 65 -14.25 5.96 5.68
N GLU A 66 -14.81 7.03 6.25
CA GLU A 66 -14.84 7.24 7.70
C GLU A 66 -15.46 6.04 8.44
N LYS A 67 -14.92 5.74 9.63
CA LYS A 67 -15.32 4.59 10.44
C LYS A 67 -16.79 4.58 10.85
N THR A 68 -17.44 5.75 10.89
CA THR A 68 -18.87 5.90 11.23
C THR A 68 -19.81 5.48 10.09
N LYS A 69 -19.30 5.36 8.86
CA LYS A 69 -20.07 5.05 7.65
C LYS A 69 -19.85 3.61 7.18
N VAL A 70 -19.08 2.82 7.91
CA VAL A 70 -18.74 1.43 7.58
C VAL A 70 -18.89 0.53 8.79
N SER A 71 -19.08 -0.77 8.55
CA SER A 71 -19.11 -1.77 9.61
C SER A 71 -17.74 -2.41 9.79
N SER A 72 -17.37 -2.69 11.05
CA SER A 72 -16.15 -3.43 11.36
C SER A 72 -16.21 -4.84 10.78
N ILE A 73 -15.08 -5.32 10.25
CA ILE A 73 -14.93 -6.68 9.76
C ILE A 73 -14.39 -7.55 10.91
N ASN A 74 -15.14 -8.60 11.27
CA ASN A 74 -14.69 -9.57 12.27
C ASN A 74 -13.83 -10.65 11.61
N TYR A 75 -12.51 -10.50 11.67
CA TYR A 75 -11.59 -11.52 11.17
C TYR A 75 -11.47 -12.68 12.17
N PRO A 76 -11.55 -13.95 11.71
CA PRO A 76 -11.27 -15.10 12.57
C PRO A 76 -9.86 -15.03 13.16
N LYS A 77 -9.70 -15.59 14.38
CA LYS A 77 -8.38 -15.76 14.96
C LYS A 77 -7.56 -16.76 14.11
N PRO A 78 -6.24 -16.55 13.97
CA PRO A 78 -5.39 -17.50 13.27
C PRO A 78 -5.39 -18.86 13.98
N ASP A 79 -5.37 -19.93 13.20
CA ASP A 79 -5.38 -21.32 13.67
C ASP A 79 -3.99 -21.95 13.83
N GLY A 80 -2.95 -21.29 13.32
CA GLY A 80 -1.57 -21.76 13.35
C GLY A 80 -1.26 -22.89 12.37
N ILE A 81 -2.18 -23.21 11.45
CA ILE A 81 -2.00 -24.27 10.44
C ILE A 81 -2.08 -23.69 9.03
N ILE A 82 -3.18 -23.03 8.70
CA ILE A 82 -3.38 -22.36 7.41
C ILE A 82 -3.38 -20.83 7.55
N SER A 83 -3.59 -20.34 8.77
CA SER A 83 -3.65 -18.91 9.10
C SER A 83 -2.79 -18.61 10.32
N PHE A 84 -2.01 -17.55 10.25
CA PHE A 84 -0.99 -17.22 11.25
C PHE A 84 -1.13 -15.78 11.69
N ASP A 85 -0.62 -15.48 12.88
CA ASP A 85 -0.54 -14.10 13.34
C ASP A 85 0.54 -13.32 12.55
N ARG A 86 0.43 -11.99 12.64
CA ARG A 86 1.31 -11.08 11.91
C ARG A 86 2.76 -11.14 12.38
N LEU A 87 3.04 -11.36 13.67
CA LEU A 87 4.39 -11.37 14.20
C LEU A 87 5.14 -12.62 13.76
N SER A 88 4.49 -13.79 13.80
CA SER A 88 5.05 -15.02 13.24
C SER A 88 5.35 -14.87 11.74
N SER A 89 4.50 -14.16 10.99
CA SER A 89 4.72 -13.88 9.57
C SER A 89 5.91 -12.93 9.33
N VAL A 90 6.06 -11.90 10.16
CA VAL A 90 7.22 -10.98 10.11
C VAL A 90 8.51 -11.70 10.44
N PHE A 91 8.51 -12.59 11.44
CA PHE A 91 9.68 -13.41 11.77
C PHE A 91 10.16 -14.22 10.57
N LEU A 92 9.25 -14.84 9.81
CA LEU A 92 9.59 -15.60 8.61
C LEU A 92 10.11 -14.74 7.44
N SER A 93 9.81 -13.44 7.42
CA SER A 93 10.42 -12.50 6.47
C SER A 93 11.92 -12.26 6.75
N ASN A 94 12.37 -12.66 7.94
CA ASN A 94 13.72 -12.42 8.44
C ASN A 94 14.15 -10.96 8.29
N THR A 95 13.18 -10.05 8.46
CA THR A 95 13.40 -8.61 8.43
C THR A 95 14.02 -8.15 9.74
N ASN A 96 15.03 -7.29 9.66
CA ASN A 96 15.66 -6.69 10.81
C ASN A 96 16.32 -5.38 10.43
N HIS A 97 16.49 -4.47 11.39
CA HIS A 97 17.28 -3.26 11.23
C HIS A 97 18.22 -3.08 12.43
N GLU A 98 19.19 -2.18 12.36
CA GLU A 98 19.95 -1.76 13.53
C GLU A 98 19.02 -0.98 14.47
N GLU A 99 19.04 -1.27 15.78
CA GLU A 99 18.12 -0.68 16.77
C GLU A 99 18.36 0.82 16.96
N ASN A 100 19.63 1.23 16.96
CA ASN A 100 20.03 2.60 17.23
C ASN A 100 20.20 3.45 15.96
N GLN A 101 19.35 3.24 14.96
CA GLN A 101 19.32 4.08 13.76
C GLN A 101 18.10 5.03 13.75
N PRO A 102 18.16 6.17 13.05
CA PRO A 102 17.01 7.04 12.86
C PRO A 102 15.82 6.31 12.23
N CYS A 103 14.61 6.56 12.72
CA CYS A 103 13.40 6.00 12.13
C CYS A 103 13.25 6.46 10.66
N HIS A 104 13.17 5.49 9.75
CA HIS A 104 13.05 5.73 8.32
C HIS A 104 11.61 6.00 7.85
N LEU A 105 10.64 5.92 8.79
CA LEU A 105 9.22 6.20 8.58
C LEU A 105 8.89 7.52 9.25
N LYS A 106 9.07 8.61 8.50
CA LYS A 106 8.96 9.96 9.05
C LYS A 106 7.52 10.44 8.99
N LEU A 107 7.10 11.19 10.00
CA LEU A 107 5.81 11.89 9.99
C LEU A 107 6.06 13.35 9.61
N LYS A 108 5.31 13.88 8.64
CA LYS A 108 5.34 15.31 8.31
C LYS A 108 4.74 16.15 9.45
N ASP A 109 3.68 15.64 10.08
CA ASP A 109 3.06 16.16 11.29
C ASP A 109 2.76 15.00 12.27
N PRO A 110 3.36 15.00 13.48
CA PRO A 110 3.16 13.95 14.48
C PRO A 110 1.76 13.92 15.08
N LYS A 111 0.92 14.94 14.88
CA LYS A 111 -0.45 14.99 15.42
C LYS A 111 -1.47 14.24 14.57
N ILE A 112 -1.24 14.15 13.25
CA ILE A 112 -2.17 13.54 12.29
C ILE A 112 -2.59 12.09 12.65
N PRO A 113 -1.69 11.20 13.11
CA PRO A 113 -2.09 9.83 13.48
C PRO A 113 -3.23 9.78 14.52
N ILE A 114 -3.24 10.71 15.46
CA ILE A 114 -4.23 10.76 16.54
C ILE A 114 -5.40 11.66 16.16
N ASP A 115 -5.11 12.92 15.81
CA ASP A 115 -6.13 13.97 15.61
C ASP A 115 -6.98 13.73 14.36
N HIS A 116 -6.46 12.96 13.40
CA HIS A 116 -7.12 12.67 12.14
C HIS A 116 -7.31 11.16 11.91
N ASN A 117 -6.23 10.37 11.84
CA ASN A 117 -6.31 8.97 11.40
C ASN A 117 -7.08 8.10 12.40
N LEU A 118 -6.73 8.14 13.69
CA LEU A 118 -7.47 7.46 14.75
C LEU A 118 -8.90 7.99 14.89
N LYS A 119 -9.06 9.31 14.87
CA LYS A 119 -10.34 9.98 15.02
C LYS A 119 -11.35 9.59 13.94
N LEU A 120 -10.97 9.67 12.66
CA LEU A 120 -11.88 9.52 11.52
C LEU A 120 -11.88 8.11 10.92
N TYR A 121 -10.72 7.44 10.91
CA TYR A 121 -10.51 6.17 10.18
C TYR A 121 -10.07 5.01 11.08
N ASP A 122 -10.03 5.23 12.40
CA ASP A 122 -9.64 4.22 13.38
C ASP A 122 -8.20 3.71 13.22
N ALA A 123 -7.27 4.61 12.87
CA ALA A 123 -5.84 4.34 12.68
C ALA A 123 -5.61 3.20 11.68
N PRO A 124 -5.97 3.40 10.39
CA PRO A 124 -5.85 2.39 9.34
C PRO A 124 -4.43 1.84 9.18
N GLU A 125 -3.40 2.61 9.57
CA GLU A 125 -2.00 2.20 9.65
C GLU A 125 -1.76 0.93 10.47
N GLN A 126 -2.58 0.67 11.49
CA GLN A 126 -2.50 -0.56 12.27
C GLN A 126 -2.95 -1.79 11.50
N ARG A 127 -3.69 -1.61 10.39
CA ARG A 127 -4.32 -2.69 9.61
C ARG A 127 -3.71 -2.88 8.22
N TYR A 128 -3.48 -1.80 7.47
CA TYR A 128 -2.88 -1.92 6.13
C TYR A 128 -1.39 -2.25 6.20
N CYS A 129 -0.74 -1.99 7.34
CA CYS A 129 0.67 -2.33 7.49
C CYS A 129 0.81 -3.85 7.62
N PRO A 130 1.51 -4.51 6.68
CA PRO A 130 1.63 -5.96 6.69
C PRO A 130 2.54 -6.47 7.83
N ALA A 131 3.28 -5.58 8.50
CA ALA A 131 4.33 -5.95 9.44
C ALA A 131 4.15 -5.43 10.86
N GLY A 132 3.00 -4.82 11.19
CA GLY A 132 2.72 -4.35 12.55
C GLY A 132 3.70 -3.30 13.04
N VAL A 133 4.12 -2.42 12.13
CA VAL A 133 5.02 -1.32 12.44
C VAL A 133 4.33 -0.23 13.25
N TYR A 134 3.04 -0.01 13.03
CA TYR A 134 2.27 1.06 13.66
C TYR A 134 1.32 0.48 14.70
N GLU A 135 1.35 1.05 15.89
CA GLU A 135 0.47 0.69 17.00
C GLU A 135 0.05 1.94 17.76
N ILE A 136 -1.22 2.03 18.17
CA ILE A 136 -1.68 3.07 19.08
C ILE A 136 -1.53 2.56 20.51
N ILE A 137 -0.61 3.18 21.25
CA ILE A 137 -0.37 2.92 22.67
C ILE A 137 -0.95 4.05 23.54
N GLN A 138 -0.95 3.87 24.85
CA GLN A 138 -1.19 4.96 25.79
C GLN A 138 0.15 5.56 26.24
N ASP A 139 0.25 6.89 26.21
CA ASP A 139 1.41 7.59 26.74
C ASP A 139 1.38 7.69 28.28
N SER A 140 2.36 8.37 28.87
CA SER A 140 2.46 8.55 30.33
C SER A 140 1.30 9.32 30.96
N THR A 141 0.50 10.03 30.16
CA THR A 141 -0.70 10.75 30.58
C THR A 141 -1.98 9.94 30.37
N GLY A 142 -1.88 8.76 29.77
CA GLY A 142 -3.01 7.91 29.37
C GLY A 142 -3.63 8.34 28.02
N ALA A 143 -3.06 9.33 27.34
CA ALA A 143 -3.54 9.76 26.04
C ALA A 143 -3.05 8.81 24.93
N PRO A 144 -3.83 8.59 23.85
CA PRO A 144 -3.40 7.75 22.75
C PRO A 144 -2.23 8.39 21.99
N ALA A 145 -1.19 7.60 21.72
CA ALA A 145 -0.02 7.99 20.97
C ALA A 145 0.37 6.92 19.95
N LEU A 146 0.92 7.34 18.81
CA LEU A 146 1.42 6.41 17.80
C LEU A 146 2.84 5.94 18.17
N GLN A 147 3.01 4.64 18.31
CA GLN A 147 4.30 3.95 18.39
C GLN A 147 4.70 3.43 17.01
N ILE A 148 5.94 3.70 16.59
CA ILE A 148 6.50 3.21 15.32
C ILE A 148 7.62 2.20 15.60
N ASN A 149 7.30 0.91 15.44
CA ASN A 149 8.22 -0.22 15.54
C ASN A 149 8.96 -0.43 14.21
N ALA A 150 9.80 0.54 13.83
CA ALA A 150 10.44 0.58 12.51
C ALA A 150 11.29 -0.66 12.18
N GLN A 151 11.77 -1.37 13.20
CA GLN A 151 12.50 -2.65 13.09
C GLN A 151 11.76 -3.70 12.26
N ASN A 152 10.42 -3.73 12.36
CA ASN A 152 9.59 -4.71 11.67
C ASN A 152 9.36 -4.35 10.19
N CYS A 153 9.79 -3.19 9.70
CA CYS A 153 9.42 -2.72 8.37
C CYS A 153 9.91 -3.68 7.27
N VAL A 154 9.02 -4.07 6.34
CA VAL A 154 9.34 -4.95 5.20
C VAL A 154 9.48 -4.18 3.88
N HIS A 155 9.58 -2.85 3.95
CA HIS A 155 9.81 -1.94 2.82
C HIS A 155 8.74 -2.01 1.70
N CYS A 156 7.54 -2.48 2.00
CA CYS A 156 6.43 -2.61 1.04
C CYS A 156 5.89 -1.27 0.49
N LYS A 157 6.19 -0.14 1.15
CA LYS A 157 5.72 1.22 0.84
C LYS A 157 4.22 1.47 1.00
N THR A 158 3.44 0.50 1.51
CA THR A 158 1.98 0.66 1.69
C THR A 158 1.61 1.88 2.54
N CYS A 159 2.32 2.16 3.63
CA CYS A 159 2.05 3.30 4.50
C CYS A 159 2.23 4.65 3.81
N ASP A 160 3.27 4.78 2.99
CA ASP A 160 3.56 5.98 2.19
C ASP A 160 2.47 6.27 1.15
N ILE A 161 1.85 5.19 0.64
CA ILE A 161 0.82 5.25 -0.40
C ILE A 161 -0.59 5.42 0.16
N LYS A 162 -0.91 4.74 1.28
CA LYS A 162 -2.30 4.54 1.74
C LYS A 162 -2.74 5.46 2.87
N ASP A 163 -1.81 6.14 3.54
CA ASP A 163 -2.14 7.11 4.58
C ASP A 163 -3.06 8.23 4.05
N PRO A 164 -4.26 8.46 4.63
CA PRO A 164 -5.26 9.38 4.09
C PRO A 164 -4.75 10.77 3.68
N LEU A 165 -3.81 11.32 4.43
CA LEU A 165 -3.24 12.65 4.17
C LEU A 165 -1.83 12.61 3.58
N GLY A 166 -1.28 11.42 3.31
CA GLY A 166 0.12 11.25 2.88
C GLY A 166 1.11 11.88 3.86
N ASN A 167 0.87 11.72 5.15
CA ASN A 167 1.66 12.24 6.26
C ASN A 167 2.91 11.39 6.54
N ILE A 168 2.85 10.09 6.29
CA ILE A 168 4.01 9.20 6.36
C ILE A 168 4.89 9.40 5.13
N ASP A 169 6.19 9.60 5.34
CA ASP A 169 7.23 9.69 4.31
C ASP A 169 8.22 8.53 4.53
N TRP A 170 8.19 7.55 3.62
CA TRP A 170 9.13 6.44 3.66
C TRP A 170 10.47 6.85 3.08
N THR A 171 11.53 6.72 3.88
CA THR A 171 12.92 6.91 3.45
C THR A 171 13.70 5.60 3.56
N VAL A 172 14.83 5.51 2.87
CA VAL A 172 15.68 4.32 2.94
C VAL A 172 16.36 4.28 4.32
N PRO A 173 16.29 3.17 5.08
CA PRO A 173 17.08 2.99 6.30
C PRO A 173 18.57 2.82 6.01
N GLU A 174 19.38 2.61 7.05
CA GLU A 174 20.78 2.21 6.87
C GLU A 174 20.89 0.90 6.06
N GLY A 175 21.97 0.82 5.26
CA GLY A 175 22.19 -0.29 4.35
C GLY A 175 22.31 -1.64 5.08
N GLY A 176 21.66 -2.68 4.54
CA GLY A 176 21.65 -4.03 5.11
C GLY A 176 20.48 -4.31 6.06
N GLY A 177 19.69 -3.29 6.40
CA GLY A 177 18.40 -3.45 7.08
C GLY A 177 17.26 -3.80 6.11
N GLY A 178 16.18 -4.38 6.64
CA GLY A 178 15.01 -4.79 5.89
C GLY A 178 14.86 -6.30 5.72
N PRO A 179 13.92 -6.75 4.88
CA PRO A 179 13.61 -8.15 4.73
C PRO A 179 14.74 -8.96 4.07
N ARG A 180 14.90 -10.21 4.48
CA ARG A 180 15.85 -11.16 3.90
C ARG A 180 15.10 -12.30 3.24
N TYR A 181 14.73 -12.09 1.99
CA TYR A 181 14.01 -13.08 1.20
C TYR A 181 14.98 -13.92 0.37
N PRO A 182 15.24 -15.20 0.72
CA PRO A 182 16.21 -16.01 -0.01
C PRO A 182 15.72 -16.43 -1.40
N ASN A 183 14.39 -16.54 -1.61
CA ASN A 183 13.79 -17.05 -2.85
C ASN A 183 12.38 -16.46 -3.13
N LEU A 184 12.11 -15.18 -2.79
CA LEU A 184 10.90 -14.49 -3.26
C LEU A 184 11.14 -13.75 -4.58
#